data_AF-A0A917N6H6-F1
#
_entry.id   AF-A0A917N6H6-F1
#
_cell.length_a   1.000
_cell.length_b   1.000
_cell.length_c   1.000
_cell.angle_alpha   90.00
_cell.angle_beta   90.00
_cell.angle_gamma   90.00
#
_symmetry.space_group_name_H-M   'P 1'
#
loop_
_entity.id
_entity.type
_entity.pdbx_description
1 polymer ?
#
loop_
_entity_poly.entity_id
_entity_poly.type
_entity_poly.pdbx_seq_one_letter_code
_entity_poly.pdbx_strand_id
1 'polypeptide(L)'
;MRYNPTSTEVQAIGEWLNSDPRRSFATWTNDRRKPLLWEADKERYSPSGLVTHIWRQANWQEAWSAVQGPKQWEIPGEGTLVEIAEQLWRQVLIEE
;
A
#
# COMPACT_ATOMS: atom_id res chain seq x y z
N MET A 1 -4.25 2.35 7.83
CA MET A 1 -3.89 1.19 7.00
C MET A 1 -2.40 0.92 7.15
N ARG A 2 -1.95 -0.31 6.91
CA ARG A 2 -0.55 -0.71 7.02
C ARG A 2 -0.01 -1.23 5.69
N TYR A 3 1.26 -0.96 5.45
CA TYR A 3 2.04 -1.59 4.39
C TYR A 3 2.30 -3.06 4.74
N ASN A 4 1.96 -3.97 3.84
CA ASN A 4 2.12 -5.41 3.95
C ASN A 4 3.21 -5.88 2.95
N PRO A 5 4.50 -5.77 3.31
CA PRO A 5 5.60 -6.16 2.42
C PRO A 5 5.64 -7.67 2.22
N THR A 6 5.92 -8.09 1.00
CA THR A 6 6.27 -9.48 0.67
C THR A 6 7.59 -9.89 1.33
N SER A 7 7.89 -11.19 1.40
CA SER A 7 9.19 -11.66 1.94
C SER A 7 10.40 -11.06 1.22
N THR A 8 10.30 -10.83 -0.09
CA THR A 8 11.34 -10.15 -0.88
C THR A 8 11.51 -8.69 -0.44
N GLU A 9 10.41 -7.98 -0.20
CA GLU A 9 10.45 -6.60 0.29
C GLU A 9 10.98 -6.51 1.71
N VAL A 10 10.63 -7.46 2.58
CA VAL A 10 11.19 -7.53 3.94
C VAL A 10 12.71 -7.66 3.87
N GLN A 11 13.25 -8.49 2.98
CA GLN A 11 14.70 -8.63 2.80
C GLN A 11 15.35 -7.37 2.20
N ALA A 12 14.70 -6.73 1.23
CA ALA A 12 15.28 -5.61 0.51
C ALA A 12 15.18 -4.27 1.25
N ILE A 13 14.04 -4.00 1.89
CA ILE A 13 13.71 -2.67 2.45
C ILE A 13 13.23 -2.75 3.91
N GLY A 14 13.23 -3.92 4.54
CA GLY A 14 12.74 -4.10 5.91
C GLY A 14 13.47 -3.26 6.95
N GLU A 15 14.80 -3.17 6.88
CA GLU A 15 15.56 -2.30 7.79
C GLU A 15 15.21 -0.82 7.62
N TRP A 16 15.00 -0.39 6.37
CA TRP A 16 14.59 0.99 6.06
C TRP A 16 13.17 1.27 6.59
N LEU A 17 12.25 0.32 6.50
CA LEU A 17 10.90 0.44 7.08
C LEU A 17 10.95 0.48 8.62
N ASN A 18 11.77 -0.37 9.24
CA ASN A 18 11.90 -0.45 10.70
C ASN A 18 12.58 0.78 11.32
N SER A 19 13.39 1.50 10.54
CA SER A 19 14.06 2.72 10.98
C SER A 19 13.09 3.88 11.27
N ASP A 20 11.93 3.90 10.63
CA ASP A 20 10.87 4.87 10.93
C ASP A 20 9.50 4.20 10.73
N PRO A 21 8.80 3.84 11.83
CA PRO A 21 7.51 3.15 11.76
C PRO A 21 6.49 3.85 10.86
N ARG A 22 6.54 5.19 10.75
CA ARG A 22 5.61 5.99 9.92
C ARG A 22 5.68 5.60 8.44
N ARG A 23 6.82 5.06 7.97
CA ARG A 23 7.01 4.62 6.58
C ARG A 23 6.07 3.46 6.21
N SER A 24 5.58 2.72 7.20
CA SER A 24 4.68 1.57 7.01
C SER A 24 3.20 1.93 7.13
N PHE A 25 2.82 3.20 7.35
CA PHE A 25 1.44 3.58 7.59
C PHE A 25 0.92 4.59 6.56
N ALA A 26 -0.34 4.42 6.18
CA ALA A 26 -1.08 5.36 5.37
C ALA A 26 -2.54 5.43 5.81
N THR A 27 -3.16 6.58 5.59
CA THR A 27 -4.57 6.85 5.86
C THR A 27 -5.32 7.00 4.53
N TRP A 28 -6.47 6.35 4.41
CA TRP A 28 -7.37 6.54 3.27
C TRP A 28 -8.06 7.90 3.34
N THR A 29 -8.14 8.60 2.22
CA THR A 29 -8.78 9.90 2.04
C THR A 29 -9.75 9.83 0.87
N ASN A 30 -10.73 10.74 0.82
CA ASN A 30 -11.78 10.72 -0.21
C ASN A 30 -11.33 11.29 -1.58
N ASP A 31 -10.03 11.23 -1.88
CA ASP A 31 -9.47 11.64 -3.17
C ASP A 31 -9.49 10.48 -4.17
N ARG A 32 -10.20 10.66 -5.29
CA ARG A 32 -10.36 9.61 -6.31
C ARG A 32 -9.06 9.17 -6.98
N ARG A 33 -8.05 10.02 -7.07
CA ARG A 33 -6.80 9.73 -7.80
C ARG A 33 -5.66 9.35 -6.86
N LYS A 34 -5.59 9.99 -5.71
CA LYS A 34 -4.53 9.85 -4.72
C LYS A 34 -5.12 9.64 -3.32
N PRO A 35 -5.79 8.50 -3.09
CA PRO A 35 -6.53 8.28 -1.85
C PRO A 35 -5.63 8.09 -0.63
N LEU A 36 -4.35 7.74 -0.79
CA LEU A 36 -3.48 7.43 0.34
C LEU A 36 -2.72 8.67 0.81
N LEU A 37 -2.92 9.06 2.06
CA LEU A 37 -2.06 10.00 2.78
C LEU A 37 -0.96 9.21 3.48
N TRP A 38 0.30 9.40 3.09
CA TRP A 38 1.42 8.67 3.68
C TRP A 38 1.89 9.35 4.97
N GLU A 39 2.11 8.57 6.03
CA GLU A 39 2.41 9.14 7.35
C GLU A 39 3.82 9.74 7.47
N ALA A 40 4.76 9.31 6.62
CA ALA A 40 6.15 9.75 6.68
C ALA A 40 6.38 11.18 6.15
N ASP A 41 5.70 11.56 5.07
CA ASP A 41 5.86 12.88 4.42
C ASP A 41 4.58 13.72 4.41
N LYS A 42 3.43 13.14 4.78
CA LYS A 42 2.11 13.78 4.77
C LYS A 42 1.62 14.18 3.37
N GLU A 43 2.17 13.57 2.32
CA GLU A 43 1.74 13.75 0.94
C GLU A 43 0.76 12.67 0.49
N ARG A 44 0.05 12.96 -0.61
CA ARG A 44 -0.97 12.06 -1.17
C ARG A 44 -0.47 11.28 -2.38
N TYR A 45 -0.83 10.01 -2.42
CA TYR A 45 -0.39 9.06 -3.44
C TYR A 45 -1.52 8.13 -3.89
N SER A 46 -1.38 7.62 -5.12
CA SER A 46 -2.12 6.41 -5.52
C SER A 46 -1.50 5.19 -4.84
N PRO A 47 -2.23 4.07 -4.68
CA PRO A 47 -1.68 2.85 -4.06
C PRO A 47 -0.35 2.39 -4.70
N SER A 48 -0.31 2.21 -6.01
CA SER A 48 0.93 1.81 -6.71
C SER A 48 1.99 2.91 -6.73
N GLY A 49 1.57 4.18 -6.75
CA GLY A 49 2.47 5.33 -6.71
C GLY A 49 3.24 5.40 -5.39
N LEU A 50 2.57 5.14 -4.27
CA LEU A 50 3.20 5.15 -2.95
C LEU A 50 4.21 4.01 -2.80
N VAL A 51 3.87 2.81 -3.26
CA VAL A 51 4.81 1.67 -3.27
C VAL A 51 6.08 2.00 -4.05
N THR A 52 5.91 2.53 -5.26
CA THR A 52 7.03 2.94 -6.11
C THR A 52 7.87 4.03 -5.42
N HIS A 53 7.22 4.96 -4.71
CA HIS A 53 7.89 6.00 -3.94
C HIS A 53 8.70 5.42 -2.76
N ILE A 54 8.12 4.50 -1.99
CA ILE A 54 8.77 3.78 -0.90
C ILE A 54 10.04 3.06 -1.39
N TRP A 55 9.93 2.29 -2.49
CA TRP A 55 11.08 1.58 -3.04
C TRP A 55 12.20 2.52 -3.49
N ARG A 56 11.84 3.66 -4.11
CA ARG A 56 12.82 4.70 -4.47
C ARG A 56 13.52 5.29 -3.26
N GLN A 57 12.77 5.61 -2.19
CA GLN A 57 13.33 6.16 -0.95
C GLN A 57 14.23 5.14 -0.23
N ALA A 58 13.93 3.86 -0.35
CA ALA A 58 14.75 2.76 0.17
C ALA A 58 15.92 2.36 -0.76
N ASN A 59 16.09 3.05 -1.89
CA ASN A 59 17.08 2.76 -2.92
C ASN A 59 17.01 1.32 -3.49
N TRP A 60 15.81 0.73 -3.51
CA TRP A 60 15.59 -0.58 -4.10
C TRP A 60 15.06 -0.45 -5.52
N GLN A 61 15.95 -0.65 -6.50
CA GLN A 61 15.68 -0.39 -7.93
C GLN A 61 15.36 -1.66 -8.74
N GLU A 62 15.60 -2.84 -8.19
CA GLU A 62 15.48 -4.13 -8.89
C GLU A 62 14.03 -4.59 -9.15
N ALA A 63 13.04 -3.96 -8.51
CA ALA A 63 11.64 -4.44 -8.49
C ALA A 63 10.69 -3.75 -9.48
N TRP A 64 11.18 -2.97 -10.45
CA TRP A 64 10.32 -2.07 -11.27
C TRP A 64 9.34 -2.75 -12.23
N SER A 65 9.34 -4.07 -12.40
CA SER A 65 8.57 -4.71 -13.47
C SER A 65 7.12 -5.11 -13.17
N ALA A 66 6.63 -5.12 -11.91
CA ALA A 66 5.22 -5.45 -11.64
C ALA A 66 4.70 -5.06 -10.24
N VAL A 67 4.66 -3.77 -9.88
CA VAL A 67 4.04 -3.31 -8.62
C VAL A 67 2.55 -3.69 -8.57
N GLN A 68 2.17 -4.57 -7.63
CA GLN A 68 0.78 -4.87 -7.30
C GLN A 68 0.32 -4.00 -6.12
N GLY A 69 0.32 -2.67 -6.33
CA GLY A 69 0.19 -1.67 -5.26
C GLY A 69 -0.93 -1.93 -4.26
N PRO A 70 -2.19 -2.17 -4.70
CA PRO A 70 -3.30 -2.44 -3.78
C PRO A 70 -3.14 -3.68 -2.89
N LYS A 71 -2.39 -4.71 -3.32
CA LYS A 71 -2.15 -5.92 -2.50
C LYS A 71 -1.24 -5.65 -1.30
N GLN A 72 -0.47 -4.57 -1.34
CA GLN A 72 0.50 -4.22 -0.30
C GLN A 72 -0.08 -3.29 0.77
N TRP A 73 -1.38 -3.00 0.72
CA TRP A 73 -2.05 -2.19 1.74
C TRP A 73 -3.13 -3.01 2.42
N GLU A 74 -2.99 -3.18 3.73
CA GLU A 74 -3.93 -3.94 4.55
C GLU A 74 -4.62 -3.05 5.60
N ILE A 75 -5.86 -3.41 5.92
CA ILE A 75 -6.58 -2.96 7.09
C ILE A 75 -6.62 -4.15 8.08
N PRO A 76 -6.05 -4.01 9.28
CA PRO A 76 -6.04 -5.09 10.27
C PRO A 76 -7.45 -5.63 10.52
N GLY A 77 -7.66 -6.93 10.29
CA GLY A 77 -8.94 -7.59 10.48
C GLY A 77 -9.91 -7.53 9.30
N GLU A 78 -9.66 -6.70 8.29
CA GLU A 78 -10.52 -6.59 7.09
C GLU A 78 -9.84 -7.14 5.81
N GLY A 79 -8.52 -7.18 5.78
CA GLY A 79 -7.73 -7.69 4.66
C GLY A 79 -7.09 -6.59 3.82
N THR A 80 -6.61 -6.97 2.64
CA THR A 80 -5.97 -6.07 1.68
C THR A 80 -7.00 -5.25 0.90
N LEU A 81 -6.58 -4.13 0.31
CA LEU A 81 -7.46 -3.32 -0.54
C LEU A 81 -8.04 -4.12 -1.72
N VAL A 82 -7.32 -5.13 -2.23
CA VAL A 82 -7.84 -6.02 -3.28
C VAL A 82 -8.97 -6.89 -2.75
N GLU A 83 -8.75 -7.54 -1.61
CA GLU A 83 -9.77 -8.42 -1.00
C GLU A 83 -11.03 -7.63 -0.63
N ILE A 84 -10.86 -6.42 -0.07
CA ILE A 84 -11.97 -5.51 0.26
C ILE A 84 -12.72 -5.11 -1.02
N ALA A 85 -12.02 -4.73 -2.09
CA ALA A 85 -12.65 -4.38 -3.36
C ALA A 85 -13.45 -5.56 -3.97
N GLU A 86 -12.88 -6.77 -3.94
CA GLU A 86 -13.55 -7.98 -4.42
C GLU A 86 -14.78 -8.36 -3.58
N GLN A 87 -14.75 -8.11 -2.28
CA GLN A 87 -15.91 -8.32 -1.40
C GLN A 87 -17.03 -7.32 -1.72
N LEU A 88 -16.70 -6.03 -1.85
CA LEU A 88 -17.66 -4.98 -2.19
C LEU A 88 -18.32 -5.25 -3.56
N TRP A 89 -17.53 -5.66 -4.56
CA TRP A 89 -18.09 -6.01 -5.87
C TRP A 89 -19.04 -7.20 -5.81
N ARG A 90 -18.72 -8.22 -5.02
CA ARG A 90 -19.61 -9.38 -4.82
C ARG A 90 -20.92 -8.98 -4.13
N GLN A 91 -20.89 -8.07 -3.17
CA GLN A 91 -22.10 -7.58 -2.51
C GLN A 91 -23.01 -6.83 -3.49
N VAL A 92 -22.45 -5.92 -4.30
CA VAL A 92 -23.23 -5.17 -5.30
C VAL A 92 -23.90 -6.12 -6.30
N LEU A 93 -23.21 -7.17 -6.75
CA LEU A 93 -23.76 -8.15 -7.70
C LEU A 93 -24.84 -9.07 -7.12
N ILE A 94 -24.99 -9.15 -5.80
CA ILE A 94 -26.03 -9.95 -5.13
C ILE A 94 -27.28 -9.11 -4.85
N GLU A 95 -27.15 -7.78 -4.85
CA GLU A 95 -28.23 -6.82 -4.59
C GLU A 95 -28.94 -6.33 -5.88
N GLU A 96 -28.50 -6.76 -7.07
CA GLU A 96 -29.16 -6.58 -8.38
C GLU A 96 -29.93 -7.82 -8.85
#